data_AF-A0A345PI04-F1
#
_entry.id   AF-A0A345PI04-F1
#
_cell.length_a   1.000
_cell.length_b   1.000
_cell.length_c   1.000
_cell.angle_alpha   90.00
_cell.angle_beta   90.00
_cell.angle_gamma   90.00
#
_symmetry.space_group_name_H-M   'P 1'
#
loop_
_entity.id
_entity.type
_entity.pdbx_description
1 polymer ?
#
loop_
_entity_poly.entity_id
_entity_poly.type
_entity_poly.pdbx_seq_one_letter_code
_entity_poly.pdbx_strand_id
1 'polypeptide(L)'
;MLITGGTDVKHKDYLNDFYLDFIHNSDINSNLYIHGGKGDAHFTRHVSIITNLLKEKNIPFDLDVKDYASHAEISPYFTDYILETVPKLTNTLLVKDTSVKKMDNNAKYLENNKVQYAYYIYKGNQKEPVEKIMYSSNSRLTYQVKESGTYRVTVFLRNNKQKVTARTGRIVI
;
A
#
# COMPACT_ATOMS: atom_id res chain seq x y z
N MET A 1 30.88 -14.83 -11.85
CA MET A 1 30.34 -13.62 -11.20
C MET A 1 31.22 -13.31 -10.01
N LEU A 2 32.13 -12.33 -10.13
CA LEU A 2 32.93 -11.88 -8.99
C LEU A 2 32.11 -10.86 -8.19
N ILE A 3 31.46 -11.31 -7.11
CA ILE A 3 31.09 -10.39 -6.04
C ILE A 3 32.38 -10.19 -5.25
N THR A 4 32.98 -9.01 -5.38
CA THR A 4 34.23 -8.74 -4.68
C THR A 4 33.95 -8.59 -3.19
N GLY A 5 34.47 -9.51 -2.36
CA GLY A 5 34.34 -9.45 -0.90
C GLY A 5 35.25 -8.41 -0.21
N GLY A 6 35.97 -7.60 -0.99
CA GLY A 6 36.86 -6.55 -0.50
C GLY A 6 36.13 -5.25 -0.16
N THR A 7 36.73 -4.44 0.70
CA THR A 7 36.16 -3.18 1.21
C THR A 7 36.97 -1.94 0.84
N ASP A 8 38.02 -2.09 0.02
CA ASP A 8 38.80 -0.95 -0.45
C ASP A 8 38.07 -0.16 -1.57
N VAL A 9 38.63 1.00 -1.91
CA VAL A 9 38.07 1.92 -2.91
C VAL A 9 37.90 1.25 -4.27
N LYS A 10 38.84 0.39 -4.70
CA LYS A 10 38.77 -0.27 -6.01
C LYS A 10 37.59 -1.24 -6.10
N HIS A 11 37.30 -1.95 -5.01
CA HIS A 11 36.14 -2.84 -4.95
C HIS A 11 34.83 -2.06 -4.99
N LYS A 12 34.77 -0.92 -4.29
CA LYS A 12 33.61 -0.03 -4.32
C LYS A 12 33.39 0.55 -5.72
N ASP A 13 34.45 1.02 -6.37
CA ASP A 13 34.38 1.59 -7.72
C ASP A 13 33.93 0.54 -8.74
N TYR A 14 34.52 -0.66 -8.69
CA TYR A 14 34.08 -1.79 -9.52
C TYR A 14 32.58 -2.11 -9.34
N LEU A 15 32.09 -2.13 -8.09
CA LEU A 15 30.70 -2.41 -7.81
C LEU A 15 29.77 -1.29 -8.31
N ASN A 16 30.17 -0.02 -8.18
CA ASN A 16 29.42 1.10 -8.73
C ASN A 16 29.34 1.01 -10.26
N ASP A 17 30.47 0.79 -10.92
CA ASP A 17 30.54 0.66 -12.38
C ASP A 17 29.66 -0.50 -12.85
N PHE A 18 29.70 -1.65 -12.17
CA PHE A 18 28.84 -2.79 -12.46
C PHE A 18 27.34 -2.46 -12.40
N TYR A 19 26.89 -1.74 -11.37
CA TYR A 19 25.48 -1.34 -11.26
C TYR A 19 25.07 -0.31 -12.32
N LEU A 20 25.97 0.62 -12.65
CA LEU A 20 25.72 1.62 -13.68
C LEU A 20 25.70 1.00 -15.08
N ASP A 21 26.56 0.01 -15.34
CA ASP A 21 26.62 -0.72 -16.61
C ASP A 21 25.27 -1.34 -16.97
N PHE A 22 24.56 -1.89 -15.96
CA PHE A 22 23.20 -2.41 -16.15
C PHE A 22 22.23 -1.35 -16.70
N ILE A 23 22.33 -0.10 -16.23
CA ILE A 23 21.47 1.00 -16.70
C ILE A 23 21.95 1.51 -18.07
N HIS A 24 23.25 1.51 -18.32
CA HIS A 24 23.83 2.03 -19.55
C HIS A 24 23.61 1.11 -20.76
N ASN A 25 23.68 -0.21 -20.55
CA ASN A 25 23.76 -1.20 -21.63
C ASN A 25 22.56 -2.15 -21.72
N SER A 26 21.58 -2.04 -20.82
CA SER A 26 20.35 -2.84 -20.90
C SER A 26 19.20 -2.05 -21.51
N ASP A 27 18.46 -2.69 -22.41
CA ASP A 27 17.14 -2.21 -22.82
C ASP A 27 16.14 -2.45 -21.68
N ILE A 28 16.01 -1.47 -20.78
CA ILE A 28 15.05 -1.54 -19.68
C ILE A 28 13.64 -1.31 -20.23
N ASN A 29 12.90 -2.39 -20.43
CA ASN A 29 11.50 -2.37 -20.88
C ASN A 29 10.47 -2.50 -19.73
N SER A 30 10.94 -2.42 -18.48
CA SER A 30 10.13 -2.59 -17.28
C SER A 30 9.72 -1.24 -16.71
N ASN A 31 8.49 -1.14 -16.21
CA ASN A 31 8.03 0.04 -15.49
C ASN A 31 8.69 0.09 -14.11
N LEU A 32 9.48 1.14 -13.85
CA LEU A 32 10.19 1.33 -12.60
C LEU A 32 9.36 2.19 -11.63
N TYR A 33 9.27 1.74 -10.38
CA TYR A 33 8.52 2.39 -9.30
C TYR A 33 9.45 2.56 -8.11
N ILE A 34 9.78 3.80 -7.77
CA ILE A 34 10.83 4.13 -6.80
C ILE A 34 10.22 4.94 -5.66
N HIS A 35 10.56 4.60 -4.42
CA HIS A 35 10.12 5.33 -3.23
C HIS A 35 11.34 5.85 -2.45
N GLY A 36 11.23 7.03 -1.85
CA GLY A 36 12.26 7.55 -0.98
C GLY A 36 11.83 8.72 -0.09
N GLY A 37 12.68 9.05 0.88
CA GLY A 37 12.46 10.13 1.83
C GLY A 37 13.27 11.35 1.45
N LYS A 38 12.63 12.53 1.45
CA LYS A 38 13.27 13.80 1.10
C LYS A 38 14.52 14.10 1.95
N GLY A 39 14.49 13.75 3.23
CA GLY A 39 15.63 13.97 4.13
C GLY A 39 16.53 12.74 4.31
N ASP A 40 16.18 11.58 3.73
CA ASP A 40 16.98 10.37 3.86
C ASP A 40 18.32 10.54 3.12
N ALA A 41 19.43 10.33 3.83
CA ALA A 41 20.76 10.35 3.27
C ALA A 41 20.92 9.33 2.14
N HIS A 42 20.27 8.16 2.21
CA HIS A 42 20.29 7.17 1.13
C HIS A 42 19.55 7.66 -0.11
N PHE A 43 18.47 8.41 0.05
CA PHE A 43 17.78 9.02 -1.09
C PHE A 43 18.70 10.00 -1.81
N THR A 44 19.33 10.91 -1.06
CA THR A 44 20.22 11.92 -1.61
C THR A 44 21.48 11.32 -2.22
N ARG A 45 22.04 10.26 -1.63
CA ARG A 45 23.31 9.66 -2.07
C ARG A 45 23.17 8.61 -3.16
N HIS A 46 22.04 7.94 -3.28
CA HIS A 46 21.89 6.79 -4.17
C HIS A 46 20.68 6.91 -5.09
N VAL A 47 19.49 7.18 -4.53
CA VAL A 47 18.26 7.23 -5.33
C VAL A 47 18.28 8.41 -6.31
N SER A 48 18.78 9.57 -5.90
CA SER A 48 18.94 10.75 -6.77
C SER A 48 19.84 10.47 -7.97
N ILE A 49 20.95 9.76 -7.77
CA ILE A 49 21.91 9.41 -8.83
C ILE A 49 21.23 8.52 -9.87
N ILE A 50 20.59 7.44 -9.42
CA ILE A 50 19.89 6.51 -10.32
C ILE A 50 18.76 7.21 -11.05
N THR A 51 17.92 7.99 -10.35
CA THR A 51 16.78 8.68 -10.98
C THR A 51 17.20 9.77 -11.97
N ASN A 52 18.33 10.44 -11.75
CA ASN A 52 18.90 11.36 -12.72
C ASN A 52 19.39 10.61 -13.97
N LEU A 53 20.08 9.49 -13.79
CA LEU A 53 20.53 8.67 -14.92
C LEU A 53 19.36 8.12 -15.75
N LEU A 54 18.28 7.68 -15.10
CA LEU A 54 17.06 7.24 -15.78
C LEU A 54 16.44 8.39 -16.61
N LYS A 55 16.42 9.63 -16.07
CA LYS A 55 15.97 10.82 -16.81
C LYS A 55 16.84 11.10 -18.03
N GLU A 56 18.17 11.09 -17.87
CA GLU A 56 19.12 11.33 -18.97
C GLU A 56 18.94 10.32 -20.11
N LYS A 57 18.60 9.08 -19.78
CA LYS A 57 18.36 7.99 -20.74
C LYS A 57 16.93 7.95 -21.28
N ASN A 58 16.05 8.87 -20.88
CA ASN A 58 14.61 8.86 -21.21
C ASN A 58 13.91 7.54 -20.83
N ILE A 59 14.38 6.88 -19.76
CA ILE A 59 13.74 5.66 -19.24
C ILE A 59 12.60 6.09 -18.32
N PRO A 60 11.35 5.67 -18.58
CA PRO A 60 10.21 6.07 -17.75
C PRO A 60 10.27 5.40 -16.37
N PHE A 61 10.00 6.20 -15.34
CA PHE A 61 9.86 5.72 -13.96
C PHE A 61 8.88 6.59 -13.18
N ASP A 62 8.28 6.01 -12.15
CA ASP A 62 7.49 6.70 -11.13
C ASP A 62 8.35 6.89 -9.87
N LEU A 63 8.31 8.09 -9.30
CA LEU A 63 9.08 8.46 -8.11
C LEU A 63 8.16 9.04 -7.05
N ASP A 64 7.95 8.29 -5.97
CA ASP A 64 7.25 8.74 -4.76
C ASP A 64 8.25 9.24 -3.72
N VAL A 65 8.23 10.54 -3.44
CA VAL A 65 9.06 11.16 -2.40
C VAL A 65 8.20 11.61 -1.24
N LYS A 66 8.46 11.08 -0.04
CA LYS A 66 7.75 11.44 1.20
C LYS A 66 8.60 12.27 2.14
N ASP A 67 7.94 12.93 3.09
CA ASP A 67 8.58 13.80 4.08
C ASP A 67 9.01 13.02 5.32
N TYR A 68 10.08 12.25 5.17
CA TYR A 68 10.82 11.66 6.29
C TYR A 68 12.32 11.87 6.09
N ALA A 69 13.06 11.91 7.20
CA ALA A 69 14.46 12.31 7.21
C ALA A 69 15.41 11.17 7.58
N SER A 70 14.97 10.21 8.38
CA SER A 70 15.79 9.06 8.75
C SER A 70 15.44 7.84 7.90
N HIS A 71 16.47 7.08 7.51
CA HIS A 71 16.28 5.78 6.87
C HIS A 71 15.47 4.81 7.74
N ALA A 72 15.53 4.95 9.07
CA ALA A 72 14.73 4.14 9.99
C ALA A 72 13.22 4.38 9.86
N GLU A 73 12.81 5.52 9.30
CA GLU A 73 11.40 5.86 9.09
C GLU A 73 10.82 5.25 7.81
N ILE A 74 11.64 4.63 6.94
CA ILE A 74 11.17 4.12 5.64
C ILE A 74 10.04 3.09 5.78
N SER A 75 10.06 2.27 6.83
CA SER A 75 9.16 1.12 6.99
C SER A 75 7.67 1.47 6.89
N PRO A 76 7.10 2.39 7.70
CA PRO A 76 5.70 2.78 7.58
C PRO A 76 5.37 3.39 6.21
N TYR A 77 6.22 4.30 5.69
CA TYR A 77 5.96 4.96 4.41
C TYR A 77 6.02 4.01 3.22
N PHE A 78 7.01 3.11 3.20
CA PHE A 78 7.15 2.10 2.15
C PHE A 78 6.03 1.06 2.21
N THR A 79 5.58 0.69 3.42
CA THR A 79 4.42 -0.19 3.60
C THR A 79 3.17 0.45 2.99
N ASP A 80 2.90 1.72 3.28
CA ASP A 80 1.77 2.43 2.68
C ASP A 80 1.89 2.56 1.16
N TYR A 81 3.09 2.89 0.67
CA TYR A 81 3.39 2.97 -0.75
C TYR A 81 3.09 1.64 -1.47
N ILE A 82 3.56 0.50 -0.97
CA ILE A 82 3.31 -0.80 -1.58
C ILE A 82 1.82 -1.16 -1.56
N LEU A 83 1.15 -0.92 -0.42
CA LEU A 83 -0.27 -1.22 -0.27
C LEU A 83 -1.17 -0.30 -1.12
N GLU A 84 -0.67 0.82 -1.61
CA GLU A 84 -1.38 1.69 -2.56
C GLU A 84 -1.02 1.38 -4.01
N THR A 85 0.26 1.21 -4.30
CA THR A 85 0.80 1.09 -5.66
C THR A 85 0.51 -0.27 -6.26
N VAL A 86 0.82 -1.38 -5.56
CA VAL A 86 0.61 -2.73 -6.11
C VAL A 86 -0.85 -2.99 -6.50
N PRO A 87 -1.86 -2.64 -5.68
CA PRO A 87 -3.27 -2.78 -6.07
C PRO A 87 -3.65 -1.94 -7.30
N LYS A 88 -3.16 -0.70 -7.39
CA LYS A 88 -3.40 0.18 -8.55
C LYS A 88 -2.84 -0.46 -9.83
N LEU A 89 -1.62 -1.00 -9.78
CA LEU A 89 -0.94 -1.59 -10.94
C LEU A 89 -1.53 -2.92 -11.37
N THR A 90 -1.85 -3.78 -10.41
CA THR A 90 -2.39 -5.12 -10.69
C THR A 90 -3.92 -5.12 -10.82
N ASN A 91 -4.58 -3.99 -10.55
CA ASN A 91 -6.02 -3.89 -10.40
C ASN A 91 -6.59 -4.92 -9.40
N THR A 92 -5.80 -5.20 -8.35
CA THR A 92 -6.13 -6.11 -7.26
C THR A 92 -6.86 -5.37 -6.16
N LEU A 93 -7.80 -6.04 -5.47
CA LEU A 93 -8.43 -5.51 -4.26
C LEU A 93 -7.63 -5.91 -3.02
N LEU A 94 -7.25 -4.91 -2.22
CA LEU A 94 -6.74 -5.12 -0.87
C LEU A 94 -7.73 -4.57 0.16
N VAL A 95 -7.89 -5.30 1.25
CA VAL A 95 -8.60 -4.82 2.44
C VAL A 95 -7.55 -4.42 3.46
N LYS A 96 -7.32 -3.10 3.62
CA LYS A 96 -6.54 -2.59 4.75
C LYS A 96 -7.41 -2.68 6.02
N ASP A 97 -6.86 -3.25 7.08
CA ASP A 97 -7.41 -3.35 8.45
C ASP A 97 -8.91 -3.05 8.65
N THR A 98 -9.72 -4.09 8.80
CA THR A 98 -11.13 -3.93 9.18
C THR A 98 -11.26 -3.83 10.70
N SER A 99 -11.46 -2.62 11.21
CA SER A 99 -11.77 -2.39 12.63
C SER A 99 -13.19 -1.84 12.80
N VAL A 100 -13.88 -2.28 13.85
CA VAL A 100 -15.14 -1.67 14.31
C VAL A 100 -14.79 -0.85 15.54
N LYS A 101 -15.08 0.44 15.50
CA LYS A 101 -14.91 1.35 16.63
C LYS A 101 -16.27 1.97 16.97
N LYS A 102 -16.52 2.19 18.26
CA LYS A 102 -17.58 3.11 18.69
C LYS A 102 -17.14 4.52 18.27
N MET A 103 -17.86 5.14 17.33
CA MET A 103 -17.52 6.48 16.86
C MET A 103 -18.34 7.52 17.62
N ASP A 104 -17.64 8.42 18.30
CA ASP A 104 -18.11 9.78 18.54
C ASP A 104 -17.54 10.63 17.38
N ASN A 105 -18.45 11.11 16.53
CA ASN A 105 -18.25 11.85 15.28
C ASN A 105 -16.85 12.42 15.01
N ASN A 106 -16.13 11.83 14.04
CA ASN A 106 -15.51 12.48 12.87
C ASN A 106 -14.43 11.56 12.28
N ALA A 107 -14.52 11.25 10.97
CA ALA A 107 -13.43 10.53 10.28
C ALA A 107 -13.28 11.01 8.83
N LYS A 108 -12.03 11.22 8.40
CA LYS A 108 -11.63 11.75 7.08
C LYS A 108 -11.64 10.66 6.00
N TYR A 109 -12.01 11.01 4.76
CA TYR A 109 -12.44 10.08 3.70
C TYR A 109 -11.33 9.73 2.70
N LEU A 110 -11.41 8.54 2.10
CA LEU A 110 -10.76 8.20 0.83
C LEU A 110 -11.84 7.63 -0.09
N GLU A 111 -12.23 8.39 -1.12
CA GLU A 111 -13.15 7.94 -2.16
C GLU A 111 -12.38 7.07 -3.16
N ASN A 112 -12.93 5.90 -3.51
CA ASN A 112 -12.42 5.12 -4.64
C ASN A 112 -13.60 4.58 -5.47
N ASN A 113 -13.93 5.31 -6.53
CA ASN A 113 -15.11 5.10 -7.37
C ASN A 113 -15.11 3.77 -8.16
N LYS A 114 -14.07 2.94 -8.05
CA LYS A 114 -13.93 1.65 -8.75
C LYS A 114 -14.21 0.42 -7.87
N VAL A 115 -14.47 0.61 -6.58
CA VAL A 115 -14.70 -0.48 -5.61
C VAL A 115 -16.09 -0.33 -5.00
N GLN A 116 -16.83 -1.43 -4.93
CA GLN A 116 -18.12 -1.49 -4.28
C GLN A 116 -18.04 -2.32 -3.00
N TYR A 117 -18.80 -1.90 -2.00
CA TYR A 117 -18.79 -2.43 -0.63
C TYR A 117 -20.18 -2.90 -0.22
N ALA A 118 -20.26 -4.08 0.39
CA ALA A 118 -21.45 -4.58 1.06
C ALA A 118 -21.10 -5.00 2.49
N TYR A 119 -22.06 -4.91 3.40
CA TYR A 119 -21.85 -5.12 4.83
C TYR A 119 -22.93 -6.03 5.41
N TYR A 120 -22.52 -7.14 6.02
CA TYR A 120 -23.42 -8.03 6.76
C TYR A 120 -23.12 -7.92 8.25
N ILE A 121 -24.13 -7.58 9.04
CA ILE A 121 -24.02 -7.31 10.46
C ILE A 121 -24.57 -8.50 11.22
N TYR A 122 -23.82 -9.03 12.18
CA TYR A 122 -24.22 -10.20 12.97
C TYR A 122 -24.24 -9.86 14.45
N LYS A 123 -25.25 -10.33 15.17
CA LYS A 123 -25.35 -10.23 16.64
C LYS A 123 -24.99 -11.56 17.30
N GLY A 124 -24.14 -11.52 18.32
CA GLY A 124 -23.64 -12.68 19.06
C GLY A 124 -23.01 -13.72 18.16
N ASN A 125 -23.57 -14.94 18.20
CA ASN A 125 -23.14 -16.08 17.39
C ASN A 125 -24.19 -16.47 16.33
N GLN A 126 -25.10 -15.57 15.98
CA GLN A 126 -26.12 -15.84 14.97
C GLN A 126 -25.47 -16.19 13.62
N LYS A 127 -26.05 -17.18 12.95
CA LYS A 127 -25.62 -17.64 11.61
C LYS A 127 -26.09 -16.68 10.52
N GLU A 128 -27.30 -16.15 10.65
CA GLU A 128 -27.85 -15.15 9.76
C GLU A 128 -27.51 -13.73 10.25
N PRO A 129 -27.23 -12.79 9.34
CA PRO A 129 -27.02 -11.41 9.72
C PRO A 129 -28.34 -10.75 10.11
N VAL A 130 -28.28 -9.88 11.12
CA VAL A 130 -29.41 -9.03 11.55
C VAL A 130 -29.70 -7.94 10.54
N GLU A 131 -28.72 -7.54 9.73
CA GLU A 131 -28.88 -6.57 8.65
C GLU A 131 -27.90 -6.84 7.51
N LYS A 132 -28.37 -6.64 6.28
CA LYS A 132 -27.58 -6.75 5.05
C LYS A 132 -27.65 -5.43 4.29
N ILE A 133 -26.51 -4.80 4.09
CA ILE A 133 -26.36 -3.61 3.26
C ILE A 133 -25.67 -4.05 1.98
N MET A 134 -26.37 -3.87 0.86
CA MET A 134 -25.92 -4.33 -0.45
C MET A 134 -24.85 -3.40 -1.04
N TYR A 135 -24.26 -3.83 -2.16
CA TYR A 135 -23.13 -3.15 -2.79
C TYR A 135 -23.41 -1.69 -3.13
N SER A 136 -22.56 -0.80 -2.62
CA SER A 136 -22.53 0.62 -2.96
C SER A 136 -21.09 1.12 -3.02
N SER A 137 -20.85 2.33 -3.51
CA SER A 137 -19.51 2.96 -3.46
C SER A 137 -19.11 3.43 -2.05
N ASN A 138 -19.97 3.27 -1.04
CA ASN A 138 -19.70 3.71 0.32
C ASN A 138 -18.78 2.74 1.04
N SER A 139 -17.54 3.16 1.28
CA SER A 139 -16.52 2.37 2.00
C SER A 139 -16.71 2.34 3.53
N ARG A 140 -17.78 2.96 4.05
CA ARG A 140 -18.13 2.97 5.48
C ARG A 140 -19.55 2.53 5.74
N LEU A 141 -19.72 1.94 6.91
CA LEU A 141 -20.99 1.55 7.49
C LEU A 141 -21.18 2.31 8.82
N THR A 142 -22.26 3.07 8.93
CA THR A 142 -22.81 3.49 10.22
C THR A 142 -24.03 2.63 10.52
N TYR A 143 -24.01 1.89 11.61
CA TYR A 143 -25.12 1.05 12.05
C TYR A 143 -25.59 1.48 13.43
N GLN A 144 -26.88 1.82 13.54
CA GLN A 144 -27.50 2.15 14.81
C GLN A 144 -27.87 0.85 15.53
N VAL A 145 -27.20 0.60 16.65
CA VAL A 145 -27.44 -0.60 17.46
C VAL A 145 -28.80 -0.51 18.13
N LYS A 146 -29.70 -1.45 17.82
CA LYS A 146 -31.06 -1.51 18.38
C LYS A 146 -31.11 -2.20 19.74
N GLU A 147 -30.17 -3.11 20.00
CA GLU A 147 -30.13 -3.92 21.21
C GLU A 147 -28.68 -4.13 21.67
N SER A 148 -28.42 -4.06 22.98
CA SER A 148 -27.12 -4.37 23.54
C SER A 148 -26.66 -5.80 23.20
N GLY A 149 -25.35 -5.99 23.17
CA GLY A 149 -24.71 -7.27 22.95
C GLY A 149 -23.46 -7.19 22.08
N THR A 150 -22.94 -8.35 21.73
CA THR A 150 -21.73 -8.48 20.91
C THR A 150 -22.08 -8.44 19.43
N TYR A 151 -21.37 -7.65 18.64
CA TYR A 151 -21.56 -7.55 17.19
C TYR A 151 -20.28 -7.87 16.42
N ARG A 152 -20.44 -8.35 15.19
CA ARG A 152 -19.36 -8.45 14.19
C ARG A 152 -19.89 -8.07 12.82
N VAL A 153 -19.02 -7.55 11.96
CA VAL A 153 -19.37 -7.17 10.59
C VAL A 153 -18.52 -7.96 9.61
N THR A 154 -19.16 -8.52 8.59
CA THR A 154 -18.46 -9.03 7.40
C THR A 154 -18.54 -7.96 6.32
N VAL A 155 -17.38 -7.55 5.82
CA VAL A 155 -17.25 -6.57 4.74
C VAL A 155 -16.91 -7.31 3.46
N PHE A 156 -17.67 -7.06 2.40
CA PHE A 156 -17.41 -7.59 1.07
C PHE A 156 -17.02 -6.44 0.17
N LEU A 157 -15.91 -6.59 -0.54
CA LEU A 157 -15.47 -5.64 -1.56
C LEU A 157 -15.53 -6.34 -2.91
N ARG A 158 -15.97 -5.63 -3.94
CA ARG A 158 -15.89 -6.11 -5.31
C ARG A 158 -15.47 -5.01 -6.27
N ASN A 159 -14.83 -5.41 -7.35
CA ASN A 159 -14.62 -4.62 -8.55
C ASN A 159 -14.98 -5.49 -9.77
N ASN A 160 -14.69 -5.01 -10.97
CA ASN A 160 -15.04 -5.71 -12.21
C ASN A 160 -14.32 -7.06 -12.41
N LYS A 161 -13.30 -7.38 -11.59
CA LYS A 161 -12.45 -8.58 -11.75
C LYS A 161 -12.44 -9.50 -10.53
N GLN A 162 -12.64 -8.96 -9.34
CA GLN A 162 -12.39 -9.64 -8.08
C GLN A 162 -13.47 -9.33 -7.05
N LYS A 163 -13.66 -10.29 -6.14
CA LYS A 163 -14.46 -10.12 -4.93
C LYS A 163 -13.64 -10.63 -3.75
N VAL A 164 -13.48 -9.80 -2.73
CA VAL A 164 -12.76 -10.12 -1.50
C VAL A 164 -13.68 -9.94 -0.29
N THR A 165 -13.43 -10.70 0.76
CA THR A 165 -14.23 -10.68 1.99
C THR A 165 -13.33 -10.58 3.19
N ALA A 166 -13.68 -9.70 4.12
CA ALA A 166 -13.00 -9.56 5.40
C ALA A 166 -14.02 -9.57 6.55
N ARG A 167 -13.58 -9.99 7.73
CA ARG A 167 -14.40 -10.02 8.93
C ARG A 167 -13.73 -9.16 9.99
N THR A 168 -14.52 -8.31 10.64
CA THR A 168 -14.05 -7.52 11.75
C THR A 168 -13.89 -8.37 13.00
N GLY A 169 -13.14 -7.84 13.98
CA GLY A 169 -13.23 -8.30 15.36
C GLY A 169 -14.65 -8.15 15.93
N ARG A 170 -14.87 -8.74 17.11
CA ARG A 170 -16.10 -8.58 17.88
C ARG A 170 -16.06 -7.28 18.67
N ILE A 171 -17.16 -6.53 18.66
CA ILE A 171 -17.37 -5.35 19.52
C ILE A 171 -18.49 -5.65 20.50
N VAL A 172 -18.34 -5.25 21.76
CA VAL A 172 -19.40 -5.32 22.77
C VAL A 172 -20.03 -3.93 22.89
N ILE A 173 -21.35 -3.85 22.72
CA ILE A 173 -22.15 -2.62 22.81
C ILE A 173 -23.11 -2.74 24.00
#